data_AF-A0A543A743-F1
#
_entry.id   AF-A0A543A743-F1
#
_cell.length_a   1.000
_cell.length_b   1.000
_cell.length_c   1.000
_cell.angle_alpha   90.00
_cell.angle_beta   90.00
_cell.angle_gamma   90.00
#
_symmetry.space_group_name_H-M   'P 1'
#
loop_
_entity.id
_entity.type
_entity.pdbx_description
1 polymer ?
#
loop_
_entity_poly.entity_id
_entity_poly.type
_entity_poly.pdbx_seq_one_letter_code
_entity_poly.pdbx_strand_id
1 'polypeptide(L)'
;MSTLIAVLALVIALAAAVVAWRLQRANKTLRAETIGLLWRLEQADMSAPRGAYGELPPADRLLSIRILNPLELASAQTKVATMLHRVRPALLSKMVYEQAAESLRERLADEGVVAEVKVHADR
;
A
#
# COMPACT_ATOMS: atom_id res chain seq x y z
N MET A 1 42.19 17.14 26.54
CA MET A 1 41.48 15.90 26.14
C MET A 1 39.97 16.14 26.09
N SER A 2 39.29 16.45 27.20
CA SER A 2 37.83 16.67 27.25
C SER A 2 37.30 17.78 26.31
N THR A 3 37.98 18.94 26.24
CA THR A 3 37.56 20.08 25.41
C THR A 3 37.68 19.81 23.91
N LEU A 4 38.69 19.07 23.47
CA LEU A 4 38.87 18.67 22.06
C LEU A 4 37.76 17.70 21.62
N ILE A 5 37.36 16.77 22.49
CA ILE A 5 36.26 15.83 22.23
C ILE A 5 34.93 16.59 22.13
N ALA A 6 34.70 17.57 23.00
CA ALA A 6 33.49 18.40 22.97
C ALA A 6 33.37 19.23 21.68
N VAL A 7 34.48 19.82 21.21
CA VAL A 7 34.48 20.58 19.94
C VAL A 7 34.25 19.65 18.74
N LEU A 8 34.88 18.47 18.72
CA LEU A 8 34.67 17.50 17.65
C LEU A 8 33.22 17.02 17.59
N ALA A 9 32.62 16.72 18.74
CA ALA A 9 31.22 16.32 18.85
C ALA A 9 30.26 17.42 18.35
N LEU A 10 30.55 18.68 18.68
CA LEU A 10 29.77 19.83 18.22
C LEU A 10 29.80 19.96 16.68
N VAL A 11 30.98 19.80 16.07
CA VAL A 11 31.15 19.86 14.61
C VAL A 11 30.39 18.73 13.91
N ILE A 12 30.45 17.51 14.46
CA ILE A 12 29.71 16.35 13.93
C ILE A 12 28.20 16.57 14.04
N ALA A 13 27.72 17.09 15.17
CA ALA A 13 26.30 17.38 15.37
C ALA A 13 25.79 18.44 14.39
N LEU A 14 26.57 19.50 14.16
CA LEU A 14 26.26 20.53 13.16
C LEU A 14 26.23 19.96 11.74
N ALA A 15 27.20 19.13 11.37
CA ALA A 15 27.22 18.48 10.06
C ALA A 15 26.02 17.55 9.86
N ALA A 16 25.67 16.75 10.87
CA ALA A 16 24.50 15.87 10.83
C ALA A 16 23.19 16.66 10.71
N ALA A 17 23.06 17.79 11.42
CA ALA A 17 21.90 18.67 11.33
C ALA A 17 21.74 19.27 9.92
N VAL A 18 22.84 19.70 9.30
CA VAL A 18 22.82 20.24 7.92
C VAL A 18 22.41 19.16 6.91
N VAL A 19 22.96 17.95 7.03
CA VAL A 19 22.61 16.81 6.15
C VAL A 19 21.14 16.43 6.31
N ALA A 20 20.66 16.31 7.56
CA ALA A 20 19.26 16.04 7.85
C ALA A 20 18.35 17.13 7.26
N TRP A 21 18.75 18.40 7.35
CA TRP A 21 17.97 19.51 6.80
C TRP A 21 17.92 19.48 5.27
N ARG A 22 19.01 19.16 4.58
CA ARG A 22 19.01 18.98 3.12
C ARG A 22 18.14 17.79 2.70
N LEU A 23 18.24 16.67 3.41
CA LEU A 23 17.41 15.48 3.18
C LEU A 23 15.93 15.76 3.38
N GLN A 24 15.56 16.48 4.44
CA GLN A 24 14.18 16.88 4.68
C GLN A 24 13.67 17.84 3.59
N ARG A 25 14.51 18.76 3.13
CA ARG A 25 14.14 19.70 2.07
C ARG A 25 13.90 19.00 0.73
N ALA A 26 14.72 17.98 0.41
CA ALA A 26 14.52 17.12 -0.76
C ALA A 26 13.32 16.17 -0.61
N ASN A 27 13.02 15.69 0.60
CA ASN A 27 11.84 14.84 0.84
C ASN A 27 10.52 15.60 0.76
N LYS A 28 10.50 16.90 1.09
CA LYS A 28 9.28 17.72 1.00
C LYS A 28 8.75 17.83 -0.42
N THR A 29 9.61 17.89 -1.44
CA THR A 29 9.18 17.96 -2.84
C THR A 29 8.55 16.64 -3.30
N LEU A 30 9.11 15.51 -2.88
CA LEU A 30 8.57 14.18 -3.21
C LEU A 30 7.23 13.91 -2.51
N ARG A 31 7.08 14.34 -1.25
CA ARG A 31 5.81 14.18 -0.49
C ARG A 31 4.65 14.96 -1.10
N ALA A 32 4.91 16.15 -1.65
CA ALA A 32 3.88 16.94 -2.32
C ALA A 32 3.36 16.26 -3.60
N GLU A 33 4.25 15.59 -4.32
CA GLU A 33 3.91 14.82 -5.53
C GLU A 33 3.10 13.55 -5.20
N THR A 34 3.42 12.88 -4.10
CA THR A 34 2.66 11.69 -3.64
C THR A 34 1.22 12.04 -3.27
N ILE A 35 1.01 13.16 -2.56
CA ILE A 35 -0.32 13.62 -2.16
C ILE A 35 -1.17 14.01 -3.39
N GLY A 36 -0.55 14.63 -4.40
CA GLY A 36 -1.23 14.97 -5.66
C GLY A 36 -1.65 13.75 -6.48
N LEU A 37 -0.83 12.68 -6.49
CA LEU A 37 -1.17 11.42 -7.15
C LEU A 37 -2.30 10.67 -6.43
N LEU A 38 -2.28 10.64 -5.10
CA LEU A 38 -3.37 10.08 -4.28
C LEU A 38 -4.70 10.79 -4.57
N TRP A 39 -4.70 12.12 -4.64
CA TRP A 39 -5.89 12.90 -4.96
C TRP A 39 -6.43 12.62 -6.37
N ARG A 40 -5.56 12.45 -7.38
CA ARG A 40 -5.99 12.10 -8.75
C ARG A 40 -6.52 10.67 -8.85
N LEU A 41 -5.95 9.73 -8.10
CA LEU A 41 -6.46 8.36 -8.02
C LEU A 41 -7.84 8.32 -7.39
N GLU A 42 -8.07 9.08 -6.31
CA GLU A 42 -9.37 9.19 -5.66
C GLU A 42 -10.44 9.80 -6.58
N GLN A 43 -10.08 10.80 -7.39
CA GLN A 43 -10.98 11.36 -8.41
C GLN A 43 -11.26 10.41 -9.58
N ALA A 44 -10.27 9.60 -9.99
CA ALA A 44 -10.45 8.60 -11.04
C ALA A 44 -11.34 7.42 -10.58
N ASP A 45 -11.28 7.06 -9.29
CA ASP A 45 -12.06 5.96 -8.71
C ASP A 45 -13.57 6.24 -8.71
N MET A 46 -13.95 7.51 -8.51
CA MET A 46 -15.35 7.98 -8.60
C MET A 46 -15.93 7.91 -10.02
N SER A 47 -15.09 7.77 -11.04
CA SER A 47 -15.46 7.76 -12.46
C SER A 47 -15.49 6.36 -13.06
N ALA A 48 -15.16 5.31 -12.29
CA ALA A 48 -15.16 3.93 -12.77
C ALA A 48 -16.60 3.48 -13.11
N PRO A 49 -16.83 2.83 -14.27
CA PRO A 49 -18.15 2.37 -14.65
C PRO A 49 -18.66 1.36 -13.62
N ARG A 50 -19.77 1.68 -12.94
CA ARG A 50 -20.50 0.76 -12.03
C ARG A 50 -21.15 -0.44 -12.77
N GLY A 51 -20.74 -0.70 -14.01
CA GLY A 51 -21.46 -1.52 -14.98
C GLY A 51 -21.15 -3.02 -14.98
N ALA A 52 -20.25 -3.51 -14.12
CA ALA A 52 -19.92 -4.94 -14.07
C ALA A 52 -20.75 -5.76 -13.06
N TYR A 53 -21.61 -5.12 -12.27
CA TYR A 53 -22.54 -5.80 -11.34
C TYR A 53 -23.90 -6.05 -12.01
N GLY A 54 -23.88 -6.43 -13.29
CA GLY A 54 -25.08 -6.75 -14.04
C GLY A 54 -25.78 -7.96 -13.43
N GLU A 55 -26.98 -7.74 -12.91
CA GLU A 55 -28.02 -8.75 -12.63
C GLU A 55 -27.68 -9.79 -11.55
N LEU A 56 -27.49 -9.34 -10.30
CA LEU A 56 -27.79 -10.20 -9.14
C LEU A 56 -29.21 -9.90 -8.62
N PRO A 57 -30.02 -10.93 -8.27
CA PRO A 57 -31.33 -10.74 -7.68
C PRO A 57 -31.27 -9.89 -6.40
N PRO A 58 -32.33 -9.13 -6.06
CA PRO A 58 -32.33 -8.18 -4.93
C PRO A 58 -32.12 -8.80 -3.53
N ALA A 59 -32.07 -10.14 -3.43
CA ALA A 59 -31.75 -10.86 -2.20
C ALA A 59 -30.24 -11.07 -1.97
N ASP A 60 -29.41 -10.96 -3.00
CA ASP A 60 -27.96 -11.16 -2.89
C ASP A 60 -27.24 -9.83 -2.62
N ARG A 61 -26.87 -9.62 -1.36
CA ARG A 61 -26.04 -8.47 -0.96
C ARG A 61 -24.59 -8.76 -1.37
N LEU A 62 -24.10 -8.03 -2.36
CA LEU A 62 -22.72 -8.16 -2.85
C LEU A 62 -21.79 -7.19 -2.11
N LEU A 63 -20.72 -7.72 -1.51
CA LEU A 63 -19.64 -6.96 -0.89
C LEU A 63 -18.41 -6.97 -1.83
N SER A 64 -18.11 -5.84 -2.47
CA SER A 64 -16.90 -5.70 -3.29
C SER A 64 -15.79 -5.01 -2.50
N ILE A 65 -14.60 -5.62 -2.44
CA ILE A 65 -13.43 -5.04 -1.77
C ILE A 65 -12.37 -4.74 -2.83
N ARG A 66 -11.94 -3.47 -2.91
CA ARG A 66 -10.86 -3.01 -3.80
C ARG A 66 -9.61 -2.71 -2.97
N ILE A 67 -8.53 -3.42 -3.23
CA ILE A 67 -7.23 -3.17 -2.61
C ILE A 67 -6.53 -2.09 -3.44
N LEU A 68 -6.42 -0.87 -2.91
CA LEU A 68 -5.84 0.28 -3.64
C LEU A 68 -4.32 0.21 -3.78
N ASN A 69 -3.65 -0.46 -2.83
CA ASN A 69 -2.20 -0.62 -2.83
C ASN A 69 -1.78 -2.07 -2.48
N PRO A 70 -1.80 -2.98 -3.45
CA PRO A 70 -1.43 -4.37 -3.20
C PRO A 70 0.05 -4.52 -2.80
N LEU A 71 0.91 -3.58 -3.20
CA LEU A 71 2.33 -3.63 -2.89
C LEU A 71 2.61 -3.37 -1.40
N GLU A 72 1.99 -2.35 -0.83
CA GLU A 72 2.10 -2.08 0.61
C GLU A 72 1.58 -3.26 1.43
N LEU A 73 0.44 -3.82 1.04
CA LEU A 73 -0.17 -4.97 1.73
C LEU A 73 0.73 -6.22 1.69
N ALA A 74 1.45 -6.45 0.58
CA ALA A 74 2.41 -7.55 0.45
C ALA A 74 3.65 -7.33 1.31
N SER A 75 4.18 -6.10 1.32
CA SER A 75 5.40 -5.75 2.05
C SER A 75 5.23 -5.87 3.57
N ALA A 76 4.00 -5.63 4.08
CA ALA A 76 3.65 -5.80 5.48
C ALA A 76 3.62 -7.28 5.91
N GLN A 77 3.40 -8.21 4.99
CA GLN A 77 3.18 -9.63 5.29
C GLN A 77 4.39 -10.53 5.02
N THR A 78 5.30 -10.23 4.07
CA THR A 78 6.44 -11.13 3.81
C THR A 78 7.65 -10.45 3.16
N LYS A 79 8.88 -10.74 3.66
CA LYS A 79 10.16 -10.29 3.06
C LYS A 79 10.39 -10.79 1.62
N VAL A 80 9.73 -11.88 1.23
CA VAL A 80 9.83 -12.50 -0.11
C VAL A 80 9.08 -11.69 -1.17
N ALA A 81 8.01 -10.98 -0.78
CA ALA A 81 7.25 -10.09 -1.67
C ALA A 81 8.12 -8.96 -2.23
N THR A 82 9.11 -8.49 -1.44
CA THR A 82 10.07 -7.46 -1.82
C THR A 82 11.02 -7.90 -2.94
N MET A 83 11.31 -9.20 -3.08
CA MET A 83 12.14 -9.71 -4.18
C MET A 83 11.35 -9.89 -5.48
N LEU A 84 10.10 -10.37 -5.40
CA LEU A 84 9.23 -10.50 -6.58
C LEU A 84 8.84 -9.15 -7.19
N HIS A 85 8.81 -8.08 -6.38
CA HIS A 85 8.57 -6.70 -6.81
C HIS A 85 9.49 -6.24 -7.96
N ARG A 86 10.75 -6.70 -7.99
CA ARG A 86 11.69 -6.32 -9.05
C ARG A 86 11.46 -7.02 -10.39
N VAL A 87 10.71 -8.12 -10.40
CA VAL A 87 10.69 -9.03 -11.56
C VAL A 87 9.37 -8.94 -12.32
N ARG A 88 8.20 -8.97 -11.64
CA ARG A 88 6.88 -8.88 -12.31
C ARG A 88 5.77 -8.30 -11.41
N PRO A 89 5.39 -7.01 -11.55
CA PRO A 89 4.38 -6.37 -10.71
C PRO A 89 2.97 -6.97 -10.86
N ALA A 90 2.59 -7.43 -12.05
CA ALA A 90 1.28 -8.03 -12.30
C ALA A 90 1.08 -9.40 -11.63
N LEU A 91 2.16 -10.15 -11.37
CA LEU A 91 2.08 -11.42 -10.65
C LEU A 91 1.96 -11.19 -9.14
N LEU A 92 2.62 -10.16 -8.64
CA LEU A 92 2.53 -9.77 -7.23
C LEU A 92 1.11 -9.34 -6.88
N SER A 93 0.48 -8.49 -7.71
CA SER A 93 -0.89 -8.07 -7.47
C SER A 93 -1.84 -9.26 -7.38
N LYS A 94 -1.76 -10.20 -8.34
CA LYS A 94 -2.57 -11.43 -8.32
C LYS A 94 -2.40 -12.21 -7.00
N MET A 95 -1.15 -12.46 -6.61
CA MET A 95 -0.84 -13.19 -5.36
C MET A 95 -1.45 -12.51 -4.13
N VAL A 96 -1.36 -11.18 -4.07
CA VAL A 96 -1.90 -10.40 -2.94
C VAL A 96 -3.41 -10.50 -2.86
N TYR A 97 -4.12 -10.37 -3.98
CA TYR A 97 -5.58 -10.53 -3.99
C TYR A 97 -6.00 -11.95 -3.64
N GLU A 98 -5.27 -12.96 -4.12
CA GLU A 98 -5.56 -14.37 -3.85
C GLU A 98 -5.35 -14.70 -2.37
N GLN A 99 -4.27 -14.20 -1.76
CA GLN A 99 -3.99 -14.35 -0.34
C GLN A 99 -4.96 -13.54 0.54
N ALA A 100 -5.34 -12.33 0.13
CA ALA A 100 -6.33 -11.54 0.84
C ALA A 100 -7.71 -12.23 0.81
N ALA A 101 -8.09 -12.81 -0.33
CA ALA A 101 -9.32 -13.58 -0.47
C ALA A 101 -9.32 -14.81 0.46
N GLU A 102 -8.20 -15.53 0.55
CA GLU A 102 -8.05 -16.66 1.46
C GLU A 102 -8.22 -16.24 2.93
N SER A 103 -7.50 -15.19 3.36
CA SER A 103 -7.60 -14.71 4.73
C SER A 103 -9.01 -14.20 5.08
N LEU A 104 -9.71 -13.60 4.11
CA LEU A 104 -11.11 -13.25 4.30
C LEU A 104 -12.02 -14.47 4.44
N ARG A 105 -11.81 -15.52 3.63
CA ARG A 105 -12.59 -16.77 3.78
C ARG A 105 -12.41 -17.38 5.16
N GLU A 106 -11.17 -17.46 5.64
CA GLU A 106 -10.87 -18.00 6.97
C GLU A 106 -11.55 -17.18 8.07
N ARG A 107 -11.37 -15.85 8.06
CA ARG A 107 -11.98 -14.97 9.08
C ARG A 107 -13.50 -14.99 9.07
N LEU A 108 -14.11 -15.01 7.88
CA LEU A 108 -15.57 -15.09 7.77
C LEU A 108 -16.09 -16.45 8.25
N ALA A 109 -15.36 -17.54 7.98
CA ALA A 109 -15.70 -18.85 8.50
C ALA A 109 -15.59 -18.91 10.02
N ASP A 110 -14.56 -18.31 10.62
CA ASP A 110 -14.37 -18.20 12.07
C ASP A 110 -15.52 -17.42 12.74
N GLU A 111 -16.07 -16.42 12.05
CA GLU A 111 -17.25 -15.65 12.49
C GLU A 111 -18.59 -16.38 12.20
N GLY A 112 -18.55 -17.59 11.65
CA GLY A 112 -19.74 -18.39 11.31
C GLY A 112 -20.48 -17.91 10.07
N VAL A 113 -19.86 -17.07 9.25
CA VAL A 113 -20.43 -16.50 8.02
C VAL A 113 -20.12 -17.43 6.84
N VAL A 114 -21.17 -17.95 6.20
CA VAL A 114 -21.05 -18.71 4.95
C VAL A 114 -20.98 -17.73 3.78
N ALA A 115 -19.77 -17.46 3.28
CA ALA A 115 -19.53 -16.52 2.20
C ALA A 115 -18.73 -17.15 1.04
N GLU A 116 -19.17 -16.90 -0.18
CA GLU A 116 -18.39 -17.22 -1.38
C GLU A 116 -17.49 -16.02 -1.74
N VAL A 117 -16.17 -16.19 -1.62
CA VAL A 117 -15.20 -15.13 -1.90
C VAL A 117 -14.49 -15.40 -3.22
N LYS A 118 -14.77 -14.56 -4.23
CA LYS A 118 -14.19 -14.62 -5.59
C LYS A 118 -13.36 -13.37 -5.90
N VAL A 119 -12.20 -13.56 -6.52
CA VAL A 119 -11.36 -12.45 -7.01
C VAL A 119 -11.79 -12.09 -8.43
N HIS A 120 -12.20 -10.84 -8.63
CA HIS A 120 -12.56 -10.29 -9.94
C HIS A 120 -11.45 -9.34 -10.41
N ALA A 121 -10.96 -9.54 -11.63
CA ALA A 121 -9.99 -8.64 -12.26
C ALA A 121 -10.70 -7.87 -13.38
N ASP A 122 -10.85 -6.55 -13.20
CA ASP A 122 -11.28 -5.67 -14.29
C ASP A 122 -10.18 -5.64 -15.35
N ARG A 123 -10.57 -5.82 -16.62
CA ARG A 123 -9.66 -5.89 -17.77
C ARG A 123 -9.50 -4.54 -18.43
#